data_AF-A0A377WCL1-F1
#
_entry.id   AF-A0A377WCL1-F1
#
_cell.length_a   1.000
_cell.length_b   1.000
_cell.length_c   1.000
_cell.angle_alpha   90.00
_cell.angle_beta   90.00
_cell.angle_gamma   90.00
#
_symmetry.space_group_name_H-M   'P 1'
#
loop_
_entity.id
_entity.type
_entity.pdbx_description
1 polymer ?
#
loop_
_entity_poly.entity_id
_entity_poly.type
_entity_poly.pdbx_seq_one_letter_code
_entity_poly.pdbx_strand_id
1 'polypeptide(L)'
;MRNYKVITPLFPTYDQTRAMMKAVAGCSVKSVRNMISAIQEQTGTPQNPVDWSEPDHWIKERLSGEDAKIAWQIWNTDNHILNPATAMAVICLSIIRYSI
;
A
#
# COMPACT_ATOMS: atom_id res chain seq x y z
N MET A 1 -16.80 28.40 -5.43
CA MET A 1 -16.54 27.92 -4.05
C MET A 1 -15.28 27.05 -4.09
N ARG A 2 -14.24 27.35 -3.30
CA ARG A 2 -13.07 26.46 -3.18
C ARG A 2 -13.49 25.24 -2.38
N ASN A 3 -13.41 24.05 -2.98
CA ASN A 3 -13.60 22.79 -2.27
C ASN A 3 -12.37 22.54 -1.39
N TYR A 4 -12.47 22.85 -0.10
CA TYR A 4 -11.48 22.45 0.88
C TYR A 4 -11.76 21.00 1.28
N LYS A 5 -10.99 20.06 0.72
CA LYS A 5 -10.97 18.69 1.24
C LYS A 5 -10.18 18.70 2.55
N VAL A 6 -10.81 18.29 3.64
CA VAL A 6 -10.10 18.03 4.90
C VAL A 6 -9.20 16.82 4.65
N ILE A 7 -7.89 17.05 4.64
CA ILE A 7 -6.89 15.98 4.61
C ILE A 7 -6.48 15.74 6.04
N THR A 8 -6.76 14.56 6.57
CA THR A 8 -6.13 14.12 7.82
C THR A 8 -4.74 13.63 7.43
N PRO A 9 -3.65 14.29 7.88
CA PRO A 9 -2.31 13.87 7.55
C PRO A 9 -2.12 12.39 7.89
N LEU A 10 -1.38 11.66 7.05
CA LEU A 10 -1.18 10.24 7.20
C LEU A 10 -2.46 9.40 7.04
N PHE A 11 -3.55 9.92 6.47
CA PHE A 11 -4.67 9.08 6.05
C PHE A 11 -4.84 9.07 4.52
N PRO A 12 -5.19 7.93 3.93
CA PRO A 12 -5.42 7.82 2.51
C PRO A 12 -6.70 8.60 2.20
N THR A 13 -6.75 9.11 0.98
CA THR A 13 -8.01 9.62 0.45
C THR A 13 -9.01 8.47 0.25
N TYR A 14 -10.29 8.79 0.18
CA TYR A 14 -11.34 7.81 -0.13
C TYR A 14 -11.04 7.04 -1.43
N ASP A 15 -10.52 7.73 -2.45
CA ASP A 15 -10.17 7.12 -3.74
C ASP A 15 -9.05 6.09 -3.60
N GLN A 16 -8.03 6.39 -2.77
CA GLN A 16 -6.96 5.45 -2.44
C GLN A 16 -7.47 4.25 -1.64
N THR A 17 -8.36 4.45 -0.67
CA THR A 17 -8.99 3.34 0.07
C THR A 17 -9.79 2.44 -0.88
N ARG A 18 -10.57 3.04 -1.78
CA ARG A 18 -11.35 2.31 -2.78
C ARG A 18 -10.45 1.53 -3.74
N ALA A 19 -9.36 2.14 -4.22
CA ALA A 19 -8.37 1.48 -5.06
C ALA A 19 -7.75 0.27 -4.33
N MET A 20 -7.37 0.42 -3.05
CA MET A 20 -6.87 -0.69 -2.25
C MET A 20 -7.89 -1.83 -2.15
N MET A 21 -9.14 -1.53 -1.79
CA MET A 21 -10.19 -2.56 -1.63
C MET A 21 -10.42 -3.34 -2.91
N LYS A 22 -10.39 -2.67 -4.08
CA LYS A 22 -10.45 -3.35 -5.39
C LYS A 22 -9.22 -4.20 -5.64
N ALA A 23 -8.03 -3.63 -5.40
CA ALA A 23 -6.76 -4.27 -5.69
C ALA A 23 -6.55 -5.55 -4.88
N VAL A 24 -7.03 -5.63 -3.64
CA VAL A 24 -6.89 -6.84 -2.82
C VAL A 24 -8.13 -7.74 -2.85
N ALA A 25 -9.13 -7.41 -3.66
CA ALA A 25 -10.32 -8.24 -3.79
C ALA A 25 -9.92 -9.64 -4.32
N GLY A 26 -10.24 -10.67 -3.55
CA GLY A 26 -9.88 -12.06 -3.86
C GLY A 26 -8.50 -12.50 -3.36
N CYS A 27 -7.70 -11.60 -2.78
CA CYS A 27 -6.48 -11.98 -2.07
C CYS A 27 -6.82 -12.50 -0.67
N SER A 28 -6.08 -13.49 -0.19
CA SER A 28 -6.20 -13.91 1.21
C SER A 28 -5.64 -12.83 2.14
N VAL A 29 -6.24 -12.65 3.32
CA VAL A 29 -5.72 -11.72 4.34
C VAL A 29 -4.27 -12.05 4.70
N LYS A 30 -3.91 -13.34 4.71
CA LYS A 30 -2.54 -13.80 4.97
C LYS A 30 -1.58 -13.33 3.88
N SER A 31 -1.93 -13.49 2.61
CA SER A 31 -1.09 -13.05 1.48
C SER A 31 -0.85 -11.54 1.51
N VAL A 32 -1.90 -10.76 1.79
CA VAL A 32 -1.78 -9.30 1.93
C VAL A 32 -0.87 -8.94 3.11
N ARG A 33 -1.02 -9.60 4.27
CA ARG A 33 -0.15 -9.41 5.43
C ARG A 33 1.31 -9.76 5.15
N ASN A 34 1.56 -10.87 4.44
CA ASN A 34 2.91 -11.28 4.07
C ASN A 34 3.59 -10.21 3.19
N MET A 35 2.89 -9.73 2.17
CA MET A 35 3.39 -8.64 1.32
C MET A 35 3.72 -7.38 2.13
N ILE A 36 2.85 -7.01 3.08
CA ILE A 36 3.11 -5.87 3.98
C ILE A 36 4.36 -6.11 4.82
N SER A 37 4.51 -7.30 5.41
CA SER A 37 5.70 -7.67 6.19
C SER A 37 6.98 -7.61 5.35
N ALA A 38 6.94 -8.12 4.12
CA ALA A 38 8.07 -8.10 3.19
C ALA A 38 8.52 -6.67 2.84
N ILE A 39 7.59 -5.71 2.74
CA ILE A 39 7.92 -4.28 2.57
C ILE A 39 8.46 -3.68 3.87
N GLN A 40 7.86 -3.99 5.02
CA GLN A 40 8.26 -3.46 6.33
C GLN A 40 9.70 -3.81 6.69
N GLU A 41 10.10 -5.06 6.46
CA GLU A 41 11.46 -5.55 6.72
C GLU A 41 12.52 -4.78 5.92
N GLN A 42 12.11 -4.08 4.86
CA GLN A 42 12.98 -3.33 3.96
C GLN A 42 12.85 -1.81 4.10
N THR A 43 12.02 -1.29 5.01
CA THR A 43 11.71 0.16 5.13
C THR A 43 12.85 0.98 5.74
N GLY A 44 13.84 0.33 6.37
CA GLY A 44 14.95 0.99 7.04
C GLY A 44 14.58 1.52 8.42
N THR A 45 15.30 2.54 8.89
CA THR A 45 15.05 3.21 10.18
C THR A 45 14.69 4.67 9.97
N PRO A 46 14.07 5.37 10.94
CA PRO A 46 13.80 6.80 10.81
C PRO A 46 15.04 7.66 10.51
N GLN A 47 16.21 7.21 10.94
CA GLN A 47 17.50 7.87 10.71
C GLN A 47 18.10 7.55 9.33
N ASN A 48 17.67 6.47 8.69
CA ASN A 48 18.09 6.08 7.35
C ASN A 48 16.90 5.45 6.60
N PRO A 49 15.95 6.28 6.14
CA PRO A 49 14.76 5.80 5.47
C PRO A 49 15.10 5.29 4.07
N VAL A 50 14.46 4.20 3.68
CA VAL A 50 14.53 3.70 2.31
C VAL A 50 13.60 4.51 1.41
N ASP A 51 14.06 4.81 0.19
CA ASP A 51 13.24 5.46 -0.83
C ASP A 51 12.27 4.44 -1.47
N TRP A 52 10.99 4.83 -1.50
CA TRP A 52 9.88 4.05 -2.06
C TRP A 52 9.15 4.79 -3.19
N SER A 53 9.75 5.87 -3.71
CA SER A 53 9.12 6.77 -4.67
C SER A 53 8.92 6.17 -6.08
N GLU A 54 9.63 5.10 -6.43
CA GLU A 54 9.60 4.46 -7.76
C GLU A 54 9.12 2.99 -7.73
N PRO A 55 7.80 2.72 -7.62
CA PRO A 55 7.27 1.36 -7.53
C PRO A 55 7.63 0.45 -8.70
N ASP A 56 7.70 0.98 -9.91
CA ASP A 56 8.07 0.19 -11.09
C ASP A 56 9.46 -0.46 -10.95
N HIS A 57 10.37 0.22 -10.25
CA HIS A 57 11.71 -0.29 -9.95
C HIS A 57 11.69 -1.17 -8.71
N TRP A 58 11.27 -0.62 -7.57
CA TRP A 58 11.48 -1.32 -6.31
C TRP A 58 10.61 -2.57 -6.17
N ILE A 59 9.40 -2.64 -6.77
CA ILE A 59 8.57 -3.85 -6.67
C ILE A 59 9.30 -5.04 -7.30
N LYS A 60 9.96 -4.83 -8.45
CA LYS A 60 10.71 -5.88 -9.15
C LYS A 60 11.99 -6.28 -8.41
N GLU A 61 12.65 -5.31 -7.79
CA GLU A 61 13.95 -5.54 -7.13
C GLU A 61 13.81 -6.14 -5.73
N ARG A 62 12.73 -5.80 -5.01
CA ARG A 62 12.60 -6.06 -3.57
C ARG A 62 11.58 -7.12 -3.23
N LEU A 63 10.59 -7.36 -4.09
CA LEU A 63 9.54 -8.34 -3.87
C LEU A 63 9.65 -9.47 -4.89
N SER A 64 9.13 -10.63 -4.52
CA SER A 64 9.06 -11.79 -5.41
C SER A 64 7.77 -12.56 -5.18
N GLY A 65 7.46 -13.48 -6.09
CA GLY A 65 6.32 -14.39 -5.97
C GLY A 65 4.98 -13.67 -5.79
N GLU A 66 4.20 -14.13 -4.82
CA GLU A 66 2.87 -13.61 -4.53
C GLU A 66 2.89 -12.16 -4.01
N ASP A 67 3.91 -11.79 -3.24
CA ASP A 67 4.04 -10.44 -2.68
C ASP A 67 4.25 -9.40 -3.78
N ALA A 68 5.12 -9.71 -4.75
CA ALA A 68 5.32 -8.86 -5.93
C ALA A 68 4.04 -8.76 -6.76
N LYS A 69 3.31 -9.87 -6.94
CA LYS A 69 2.05 -9.89 -7.69
C LYS A 69 1.00 -8.97 -7.05
N ILE A 70 0.83 -9.05 -5.74
CA ILE A 70 -0.14 -8.21 -5.01
C ILE A 70 0.30 -6.73 -5.06
N ALA A 71 1.60 -6.44 -4.86
CA ALA A 71 2.12 -5.08 -4.95
C ALA A 71 1.91 -4.48 -6.35
N TRP A 72 2.17 -5.24 -7.42
CA TRP A 72 1.88 -4.81 -8.80
C TRP A 72 0.38 -4.61 -9.04
N GLN A 73 -0.47 -5.45 -8.46
CA GLN A 73 -1.93 -5.30 -8.59
C GLN A 73 -2.40 -4.01 -7.91
N ILE A 74 -1.87 -3.68 -6.73
CA ILE A 74 -2.14 -2.40 -6.05
C ILE A 74 -1.64 -1.22 -6.89
N TRP A 75 -0.39 -1.26 -7.33
CA TRP A 75 0.22 -0.18 -8.09
C TRP A 75 -0.55 0.10 -9.40
N ASN A 76 -0.91 -0.94 -10.15
CA ASN A 76 -1.61 -0.76 -11.43
C ASN A 76 -3.11 -0.43 -11.29
N THR A 77 -3.67 -0.43 -10.08
CA THR A 77 -5.10 -0.15 -9.88
C THR A 77 -5.38 1.36 -9.95
N ASP A 78 -6.44 1.72 -10.68
CA ASP A 78 -6.96 3.10 -10.79
C ASP A 78 -5.85 4.12 -11.13
N ASN A 79 -5.00 3.80 -12.12
CA ASN A 79 -3.91 4.64 -12.65
C ASN A 79 -2.89 5.08 -11.60
N HIS A 80 -2.31 4.12 -10.86
CA HIS A 80 -1.17 4.38 -9.99
C HIS A 80 -1.47 5.35 -8.84
N ILE A 81 -2.76 5.45 -8.45
CA ILE A 81 -3.21 6.34 -7.38
C ILE A 81 -2.70 5.93 -5.98
N LEU A 82 -2.30 4.65 -5.83
CA LEU A 82 -1.85 4.09 -4.57
C LEU A 82 -0.51 3.37 -4.72
N ASN A 83 0.50 3.93 -4.06
CA ASN A 83 1.78 3.25 -3.86
C ASN A 83 1.64 2.19 -2.75
N PRO A 84 2.01 0.91 -3.00
CA PRO A 84 1.85 -0.17 -2.01
C PRO A 84 2.65 0.07 -0.71
N ALA A 85 3.81 0.75 -0.77
CA ALA A 85 4.57 1.11 0.42
C ALA A 85 3.87 2.20 1.26
N THR A 86 3.14 3.12 0.62
CA THR A 86 2.31 4.11 1.32
C THR A 86 1.04 3.50 1.92
N ALA A 87 0.49 2.45 1.30
CA ALA A 87 -0.67 1.72 1.83
C ALA A 87 -0.41 1.11 3.22
N MET A 88 0.85 0.78 3.53
CA MET A 88 1.32 0.32 4.84
C MET A 88 1.01 1.32 5.96
N ALA A 89 1.21 2.62 5.72
CA ALA A 89 1.18 3.63 6.77
C ALA A 89 -0.22 3.84 7.37
N VAL A 90 -1.29 3.40 6.70
CA VAL A 90 -2.65 3.76 7.14
C VAL A 90 -3.74 2.73 6.86
N ILE A 91 -3.71 2.07 5.71
CA ILE A 91 -4.86 1.26 5.29
C ILE A 91 -4.89 -0.06 6.07
N CYS A 92 -3.73 -0.56 6.50
CA CYS A 92 -3.62 -1.84 7.19
C CYS A 92 -4.01 -1.79 8.67
N LEU A 93 -3.76 -0.66 9.36
CA LEU A 93 -4.18 -0.50 10.75
C LEU A 93 -5.71 -0.34 10.90
N SER A 94 -6.39 0.12 9.84
CA SER A 94 -7.83 0.40 9.86
C SER A 94 -8.70 -0.67 9.20
N ILE A 95 -8.25 -1.36 8.14
CA ILE A 95 -9.09 -2.37 7.46
C ILE A 95 -8.90 -3.78 8.05
N ILE A 96 -7.67 -4.14 8.44
CA ILE A 96 -7.38 -5.50 8.94
C ILE A 96 -7.76 -5.67 10.42
N ARG A 97 -7.85 -4.57 11.18
CA ARG A 97 -8.25 -4.60 12.60
C ARG A 97 -9.76 -4.75 12.79
N TYR A 98 -10.57 -4.44 11.78
CA TYR A 98 -12.04 -4.50 11.82
C TYR A 98 -12.64 -5.54 10.85
N SER A 99 -11.81 -6.37 10.23
CA SER A 99 -12.25 -7.55 9.48
C SER A 99 -12.07 -8.80 10.35
N ILE A 100 -12.77 -8.86 11.49
CA ILE A 100 -13.09 -10.04 12.31
C ILE A 100 -14.49 -9.82 12.88
#